data_AF-A0A971E075-F1
#
_entry.id   AF-A0A971E075-F1
#
_cell.length_a   1.000
_cell.length_b   1.000
_cell.length_c   1.000
_cell.angle_alpha   90.00
_cell.angle_beta   90.00
_cell.angle_gamma   90.00
#
_symmetry.space_group_name_H-M   'P 1'
#
loop_
_entity.id
_entity.type
_entity.pdbx_description
1 polymer ?
#
loop_
_entity_poly.entity_id
_entity_poly.type
_entity_poly.pdbx_seq_one_letter_code
_entity_poly.pdbx_strand_id
1 'polypeptide(L)'
;MNNEVLNVTLDELKKRYQDYQHQVEMSVIDNYPFIIQVEALTVSTDENDHLIVQNVKYPTQFSNKAVDEILTLTFKNGNGEAVIPKVYPQAVWYKEQMNNIEETITQLEQL
;
A
#
# COMPACT_ATOMS: atom_id res chain seq x y z
N MET A 1 14.05 10.00 -21.34
CA MET A 1 12.90 9.11 -21.62
C MET A 1 12.25 9.59 -22.91
N ASN A 2 11.85 8.72 -23.84
CA ASN A 2 11.15 9.18 -25.06
C ASN A 2 9.67 9.48 -24.71
N ASN A 3 9.04 10.41 -25.42
CA ASN A 3 7.68 10.88 -25.17
C ASN A 3 6.65 9.73 -25.12
N GLU A 4 6.86 8.67 -25.90
CA GLU A 4 6.01 7.48 -25.89
C GLU A 4 6.07 6.72 -24.55
N VAL A 5 7.26 6.56 -23.97
CA VAL A 5 7.45 5.89 -22.67
C VAL A 5 6.89 6.76 -21.53
N LEU A 6 7.04 8.09 -21.65
CA LEU A 6 6.46 9.04 -20.70
C LEU A 6 4.93 8.92 -20.68
N ASN A 7 4.29 8.91 -21.86
CA ASN A 7 2.84 8.81 -21.98
C ASN A 7 2.30 7.50 -21.40
N VAL A 8 2.94 6.36 -21.70
CA VAL A 8 2.56 5.05 -21.11
C VAL A 8 2.66 5.09 -19.59
N THR A 9 3.74 5.67 -19.06
CA THR A 9 3.94 5.80 -17.60
C THR A 9 2.85 6.67 -16.96
N LEU A 10 2.51 7.81 -17.58
CA LEU A 10 1.45 8.70 -17.11
C LEU A 10 0.08 8.02 -17.14
N ASP A 11 -0.23 7.26 -18.18
CA ASP A 11 -1.49 6.51 -18.31
C ASP A 11 -1.60 5.42 -17.23
N GLU A 12 -0.53 4.70 -16.96
CA GLU A 12 -0.48 3.70 -15.88
C GLU A 12 -0.69 4.32 -14.50
N LEU A 13 -0.11 5.50 -14.25
CA LEU A 13 -0.28 6.23 -12.99
C LEU A 13 -1.72 6.74 -12.84
N LYS A 14 -2.30 7.35 -13.90
CA LYS A 14 -3.68 7.84 -13.92
C LYS A 14 -4.67 6.70 -13.69
N LYS A 15 -4.46 5.55 -14.32
CA LYS A 15 -5.26 4.35 -14.08
C LYS A 15 -5.16 3.88 -12.63
N ARG A 16 -3.94 3.79 -12.08
CA ARG A 16 -3.74 3.36 -10.69
C ARG A 16 -4.41 4.31 -9.69
N TYR A 17 -4.35 5.62 -9.93
CA TYR A 17 -5.06 6.61 -9.13
C TYR A 17 -6.56 6.34 -9.11
N GLN A 18 -7.17 6.09 -10.28
CA GLN A 18 -8.60 5.75 -10.39
C GLN A 18 -8.94 4.45 -9.66
N ASP A 19 -8.09 3.43 -9.78
CA ASP A 19 -8.29 2.16 -9.07
C ASP A 19 -8.26 2.38 -7.53
N TYR A 20 -7.34 3.20 -7.01
CA TYR A 20 -7.29 3.52 -5.59
C TYR A 20 -8.46 4.37 -5.12
N GLN A 21 -8.92 5.33 -5.94
CA GLN A 21 -10.14 6.08 -5.66
C GLN A 21 -11.33 5.13 -5.49
N HIS A 22 -11.45 4.13 -6.38
CA HIS A 22 -12.51 3.13 -6.29
C HIS A 22 -12.40 2.29 -5.01
N GLN A 23 -11.19 1.90 -4.59
CA GLN A 23 -10.99 1.18 -3.31
C GLN A 23 -11.46 2.01 -2.11
N VAL A 24 -11.22 3.32 -2.10
CA VAL A 24 -11.69 4.23 -1.05
C VAL A 24 -13.22 4.33 -1.05
N GLU A 25 -13.86 4.37 -2.23
CA GLU A 25 -15.31 4.42 -2.34
C GLU A 25 -15.98 3.11 -1.86
N MET A 26 -15.31 1.98 -2.03
CA MET A 26 -15.79 0.66 -1.60
C MET A 26 -15.64 0.39 -0.09
N SER A 27 -14.82 1.16 0.63
CA SER A 27 -14.45 0.88 2.03
C SER A 27 -15.60 0.96 3.05
N VAL A 28 -16.82 1.29 2.61
CA VAL A 28 -17.99 1.50 3.46
C VAL A 28 -18.56 0.18 4.04
N ILE A 29 -18.13 -0.98 3.54
CA ILE A 29 -18.72 -2.30 3.89
C ILE A 29 -17.65 -3.32 4.39
N ASP A 30 -16.38 -2.93 4.53
CA ASP A 30 -15.31 -3.92 4.71
C ASP A 30 -15.20 -4.50 6.12
N ASN A 31 -15.23 -5.84 6.20
CA ASN A 31 -14.98 -6.62 7.42
C ASN A 31 -13.48 -6.67 7.80
N TYR A 32 -12.60 -6.18 6.93
CA TYR A 32 -11.15 -6.21 7.07
C TYR A 32 -10.58 -4.82 6.80
N PRO A 33 -10.72 -3.84 7.70
CA PRO A 33 -10.50 -2.44 7.32
C PRO A 33 -9.05 -1.97 7.45
N PHE A 34 -8.09 -2.85 7.75
CA PHE A 34 -6.72 -2.43 8.09
C PHE A 34 -5.65 -2.94 7.14
N ILE A 35 -4.69 -2.06 6.84
CA ILE A 35 -3.44 -2.38 6.15
C ILE A 35 -2.30 -2.18 7.14
N ILE A 36 -1.36 -3.12 7.18
CA ILE A 36 -0.18 -3.05 8.04
C ILE A 36 1.05 -2.79 7.18
N GLN A 37 1.81 -1.75 7.54
CA GLN A 37 3.01 -1.32 6.84
C GLN A 37 4.24 -1.47 7.75
N VAL A 38 5.31 -2.03 7.20
CA VAL A 38 6.63 -2.16 7.85
C VAL A 38 7.63 -1.44 6.95
N GLU A 39 8.09 -0.27 7.41
CA GLU A 39 8.86 0.68 6.58
C GLU A 39 8.15 1.01 5.26
N ALA A 40 8.77 0.72 4.11
CA ALA A 40 8.21 0.95 2.78
C ALA A 40 7.40 -0.24 2.23
N LEU A 41 7.23 -1.31 3.02
CA LEU A 41 6.60 -2.56 2.60
C LEU A 41 5.30 -2.80 3.35
N THR A 42 4.45 -3.68 2.82
CA THR A 42 3.19 -4.07 3.45
C THR A 42 3.21 -5.52 3.88
N VAL A 43 2.48 -5.84 4.95
CA VAL A 43 2.32 -7.21 5.43
C VAL A 43 1.26 -7.93 4.59
N SER A 44 1.48 -9.22 4.34
CA SER A 44 0.57 -10.09 3.60
C SER A 44 0.71 -11.52 4.12
N THR A 45 -0.05 -12.46 3.55
CA THR A 45 0.03 -13.90 3.82
C THR A 45 0.40 -14.65 2.55
N ASP A 46 1.26 -15.64 2.65
CA ASP A 46 1.54 -16.58 1.56
C ASP A 46 0.41 -17.61 1.40
N GLU A 47 0.59 -18.57 0.49
CA GLU A 47 -0.37 -19.66 0.23
C GLU A 47 -0.56 -20.64 1.40
N ASN A 48 0.31 -20.59 2.41
CA ASN A 48 0.27 -21.40 3.63
C ASN A 48 -0.11 -20.58 4.86
N ASP A 49 -0.70 -19.39 4.66
CA ASP A 49 -1.08 -18.44 5.71
C ASP A 49 0.09 -17.89 6.55
N HIS A 50 1.34 -17.98 6.06
CA HIS A 50 2.48 -17.36 6.73
C HIS A 50 2.58 -15.88 6.41
N LEU A 51 2.87 -15.07 7.44
CA LEU A 51 3.09 -13.65 7.27
C LEU A 51 4.37 -13.38 6.49
N ILE A 52 4.23 -12.60 5.44
CA ILE A 52 5.33 -12.11 4.60
C ILE A 52 5.26 -10.59 4.48
N VAL A 53 6.40 -9.97 4.23
CA VAL A 53 6.50 -8.52 3.99
C VAL A 53 6.84 -8.32 2.51
N GLN A 54 6.01 -7.56 1.80
CA GLN A 54 6.12 -7.40 0.36
C GLN A 54 5.73 -6.00 -0.14
N ASN A 55 6.28 -5.63 -1.29
CA ASN A 55 5.91 -4.42 -2.01
C ASN A 55 4.84 -4.74 -3.05
N VAL A 56 3.57 -4.51 -2.70
CA VAL A 56 2.42 -4.74 -3.58
C VAL A 56 1.58 -3.49 -3.75
N LYS A 57 0.95 -3.36 -4.92
CA LYS A 57 0.08 -2.22 -5.24
C LYS A 57 -1.25 -2.28 -4.49
N TYR A 58 -1.73 -3.47 -4.16
CA TYR A 58 -3.00 -3.70 -3.46
C TYR A 58 -2.72 -4.60 -2.26
N PRO A 59 -2.45 -4.03 -1.08
CA PRO A 59 -2.07 -4.79 0.10
C PRO A 59 -3.19 -5.69 0.62
N THR A 60 -2.81 -6.76 1.31
CA THR A 60 -3.74 -7.57 2.09
C THR A 60 -4.38 -6.73 3.19
N GLN A 61 -5.68 -6.93 3.38
CA GLN A 61 -6.43 -6.26 4.43
C GLN A 61 -6.68 -7.21 5.60
N PHE A 62 -6.60 -6.70 6.82
CA PHE A 62 -6.66 -7.48 8.05
C PHE A 62 -7.83 -7.04 8.93
N SER A 63 -8.36 -7.99 9.70
CA SER A 63 -9.33 -7.73 10.76
C SER A 63 -8.61 -7.19 12.00
N ASN A 64 -9.33 -6.57 12.94
CA ASN A 64 -8.76 -6.13 14.22
C ASN A 64 -7.98 -7.25 14.92
N LYS A 65 -8.57 -8.46 14.99
CA LYS A 65 -7.94 -9.60 15.66
C LYS A 65 -6.60 -9.97 15.00
N ALA A 66 -6.56 -10.02 13.67
CA ALA A 66 -5.33 -10.31 12.94
C ALA A 66 -4.28 -9.21 13.12
N VAL A 67 -4.70 -7.94 13.15
CA VAL A 67 -3.81 -6.82 13.47
C VAL A 67 -3.18 -7.01 14.86
N ASP A 68 -4.00 -7.30 15.87
CA ASP A 68 -3.50 -7.49 17.24
C ASP A 68 -2.46 -8.62 17.31
N GLU A 69 -2.73 -9.76 16.65
CA GLU A 69 -1.80 -10.89 16.56
C GLU A 69 -0.49 -10.50 15.86
N ILE A 70 -0.58 -9.79 14.72
CA ILE A 70 0.59 -9.34 13.95
C ILE A 70 1.44 -8.35 14.75
N LEU A 71 0.83 -7.44 15.50
CA LEU A 71 1.55 -6.45 16.31
C LEU A 71 2.29 -7.06 17.51
N THR A 72 2.03 -8.33 17.87
CA THR A 72 2.85 -9.04 18.87
C THR A 72 4.19 -9.52 18.31
N LEU A 73 4.35 -9.54 16.99
CA LEU A 73 5.56 -10.00 16.33
C LEU A 73 6.63 -8.91 16.31
N THR A 74 7.90 -9.35 16.30
CA THR A 74 9.03 -8.44 16.14
C THR A 74 9.47 -8.42 14.68
N PHE A 75 9.30 -7.28 14.02
CA PHE A 75 9.85 -7.03 12.69
C PHE A 75 11.26 -6.45 12.83
N LYS A 76 12.16 -6.84 11.93
CA LYS A 76 13.53 -6.33 11.89
C LYS A 76 13.89 -5.85 10.49
N ASN A 77 14.62 -4.74 10.41
CA ASN A 77 15.17 -4.26 9.14
C ASN A 77 16.42 -5.08 8.74
N GLY A 78 17.04 -4.73 7.60
CA GLY A 78 18.26 -5.37 7.11
C GLY A 78 19.47 -5.26 8.05
N ASN A 79 19.45 -4.32 9.00
CA ASN A 79 20.47 -4.14 10.03
C ASN A 79 20.18 -4.92 11.32
N GLY A 80 19.04 -5.62 11.39
CA GLY A 80 18.61 -6.37 12.57
C GLY A 80 17.94 -5.51 13.66
N GLU A 81 17.69 -4.23 13.39
CA GLU A 81 17.02 -3.32 14.32
C GLU A 81 15.51 -3.55 14.30
N ALA A 82 14.88 -3.45 15.48
CA ALA A 82 13.44 -3.63 15.60
C ALA A 82 12.69 -2.49 14.89
N VAL A 83 11.72 -2.85 14.07
CA VAL A 83 10.82 -1.91 13.37
C VAL A 83 9.43 -2.05 13.94
N ILE A 84 8.80 -0.92 14.24
CA ILE A 84 7.41 -0.87 14.69
C ILE A 84 6.51 -0.76 13.45
N PRO A 85 5.59 -1.71 13.21
CA PRO A 85 4.63 -1.61 12.12
C PRO A 85 3.67 -0.44 12.33
N LYS A 86 3.26 0.20 11.23
CA LYS A 86 2.17 1.16 11.21
C LYS A 86 0.89 0.46 10.76
N VAL A 87 -0.22 0.76 11.42
CA VAL A 87 -1.54 0.25 11.04
C VAL A 87 -2.35 1.41 10.48
N TYR A 88 -2.89 1.22 9.29
CA TYR A 88 -3.68 2.20 8.58
C TYR A 88 -5.10 1.66 8.40
N PRO A 89 -6.14 2.48 8.59
CA PRO A 89 -7.40 2.25 7.91
C PRO A 89 -7.16 2.20 6.41
N GLN A 90 -7.74 1.23 5.71
CA GLN A 90 -7.52 0.96 4.28
C GLN A 90 -7.76 2.21 3.42
N ALA A 91 -8.82 2.96 3.69
CA ALA A 91 -9.10 4.23 3.01
C ALA A 91 -8.03 5.31 3.24
N VAL A 92 -7.39 5.34 4.42
CA VAL A 92 -6.31 6.31 4.72
C VAL A 92 -5.06 5.93 3.92
N TRP A 93 -4.69 4.65 3.91
CA TRP A 93 -3.55 4.17 3.15
C TRP A 93 -3.68 4.46 1.65
N TYR A 94 -4.84 4.14 1.04
CA TYR A 94 -5.07 4.42 -0.37
C TYR A 94 -5.05 5.92 -0.69
N LYS A 95 -5.59 6.78 0.18
CA LYS A 95 -5.49 8.24 0.01
C LYS A 95 -4.05 8.74 0.04
N GLU A 96 -3.21 8.22 0.94
CA GLU A 96 -1.79 8.56 0.95
C GLU A 96 -1.09 8.14 -0.35
N GLN A 97 -1.40 6.93 -0.87
CA GLN A 97 -0.84 6.50 -2.15
C GLN A 97 -1.34 7.32 -3.34
N MET A 98 -2.60 7.75 -3.32
CA MET A 98 -3.17 8.65 -4.33
C MET A 98 -2.42 9.99 -4.35
N ASN A 99 -2.14 10.58 -3.19
CA ASN A 99 -1.36 11.82 -3.10
C ASN A 99 0.04 11.63 -3.71
N ASN A 100 0.72 10.53 -3.39
CA ASN A 100 2.04 10.23 -3.95
C ASN A 100 2.00 10.08 -5.49
N ILE A 101 0.94 9.45 -6.03
CA ILE A 101 0.74 9.31 -7.48
C ILE A 101 0.49 10.68 -8.13
N GLU A 102 -0.35 11.53 -7.53
CA GLU A 102 -0.65 12.87 -8.02
C GLU A 102 0.60 13.76 -8.06
N GLU A 103 1.41 13.73 -7.00
CA GLU A 103 2.71 14.41 -6.97
C GLU A 103 3.64 13.90 -8.06
N THR A 104 3.69 12.58 -8.28
CA THR A 104 4.53 11.97 -9.32
C THR A 104 4.06 12.37 -10.73
N ILE A 105 2.75 12.35 -11.00
CA ILE A 105 2.19 12.81 -12.28
C ILE A 105 2.56 14.27 -12.53
N THR A 106 2.41 15.12 -11.50
CA THR A 106 2.73 16.55 -11.60
C THR A 106 4.20 16.79 -11.95
N GLN A 107 5.13 16.02 -11.38
CA GLN A 107 6.56 16.11 -11.69
C GLN A 107 6.88 15.61 -13.11
N LEU A 108 6.23 14.52 -13.55
CA LEU A 108 6.45 13.94 -14.87
C LEU A 108 5.90 14.81 -16.01
N GLU A 109 4.78 15.49 -15.80
CA GLU A 109 4.20 16.42 -16.79
C GLU A 109 5.04 17.71 -16.99
N GLN A 110 6.02 17.95 -16.12
CA GLN A 110 6.96 19.08 -16.22
C GLN A 110 8.26 18.74 -16.99
N LEU A 111 8.48 17.47 -17.35
CA LEU A 111 9.66 17.00 -18.08
C LEU A 111 9.48 17.11 -19.61
#